data_AF-A0A2I2KYY1-F1
#
_entry.id   AF-A0A2I2KYY1-F1
#
_cell.length_a   1.000
_cell.length_b   1.000
_cell.length_c   1.000
_cell.angle_alpha   90.00
_cell.angle_beta   90.00
_cell.angle_gamma   90.00
#
_symmetry.space_group_name_H-M   'P 1'
#
loop_
_entity.id
_entity.type
_entity.pdbx_description
1 polymer ?
#
loop_
_entity_poly.entity_id
_entity_poly.type
_entity_poly.pdbx_seq_one_letter_code
_entity_poly.pdbx_strand_id
1 'polypeptide(L)'
;MTQSPKPDASAILTGMSRAVRVPCTVEQDEDGVWCAHAHLDRVGCNGEGDTREEALADLREAVLLVLEDSGASEELTVVLDGA
;
A
#
# COMPACT_ATOMS: atom_id res chain seq x y z
N MET A 1 -50.71 9.73 4.18
CA MET A 1 -49.96 8.48 4.44
C MET A 1 -49.75 7.86 3.07
N THR A 2 -48.60 7.90 2.42
CA THR A 2 -47.22 7.75 2.87
C THR A 2 -46.34 8.48 1.86
N GLN A 3 -45.55 9.45 2.33
CA GLN A 3 -44.43 9.98 1.57
C GLN A 3 -43.30 8.94 1.70
N SER A 4 -43.07 8.16 0.64
CA SER A 4 -41.81 7.43 0.51
C SER A 4 -40.79 8.41 -0.05
N PRO A 5 -39.71 8.76 0.68
CA PRO A 5 -38.60 9.44 0.04
C PRO A 5 -37.99 8.49 -1.00
N LYS A 6 -37.98 8.91 -2.27
CA LYS A 6 -37.08 8.32 -3.28
C LYS A 6 -35.65 8.50 -2.75
N PRO A 7 -34.78 7.48 -2.79
CA PRO A 7 -33.38 7.71 -2.50
C PRO A 7 -32.85 8.74 -3.51
N ASP A 8 -32.36 9.85 -2.99
CA ASP A 8 -31.62 10.85 -3.74
C ASP A 8 -30.39 10.15 -4.30
N ALA A 9 -30.18 10.22 -5.62
CA ALA A 9 -29.01 9.67 -6.29
C ALA A 9 -27.78 10.56 -6.06
N SER A 10 -27.55 10.92 -4.79
CA SER A 10 -26.43 11.73 -4.34
C SER A 10 -25.93 11.12 -3.04
N ALA A 11 -24.64 10.76 -3.02
CA ALA A 11 -23.88 10.19 -1.92
C ALA A 11 -24.19 8.74 -1.51
N ILE A 12 -23.44 7.79 -2.07
CA ILE A 12 -22.48 7.00 -1.30
C ILE A 12 -21.57 6.21 -2.25
N LEU A 13 -20.55 6.87 -2.80
CA LEU A 13 -19.28 6.18 -3.03
C LEU A 13 -18.55 6.23 -1.68
N THR A 14 -18.99 5.43 -0.72
CA THR A 14 -18.15 5.12 0.44
C THR A 14 -17.07 4.21 -0.09
N GLY A 15 -16.03 4.81 -0.66
CA GLY A 15 -14.72 4.20 -0.60
C GLY A 15 -14.45 3.89 0.88
N MET A 16 -14.28 2.62 1.20
CA MET A 16 -13.73 2.21 2.48
C MET A 16 -12.22 2.17 2.34
N SER A 17 -11.55 3.26 2.72
CA SER A 17 -10.10 3.36 2.68
C SER A 17 -9.51 2.30 3.60
N ARG A 18 -9.05 1.20 3.00
CA ARG A 18 -8.46 0.11 3.76
C ARG A 18 -6.99 0.43 3.93
N ALA A 19 -6.57 0.63 5.17
CA ALA A 19 -5.15 0.71 5.49
C ALA A 19 -4.61 -0.72 5.66
N VAL A 20 -3.62 -1.09 4.86
CA VAL A 20 -2.86 -2.34 5.04
C VAL A 20 -1.49 -1.98 5.59
N ARG A 21 -1.19 -2.51 6.78
CA ARG A 21 0.13 -2.41 7.36
C ARG A 21 0.93 -3.61 6.90
N VAL A 22 2.05 -3.36 6.23
CA VAL A 22 2.92 -4.41 5.72
C VAL A 22 4.20 -4.38 6.55
N PRO A 23 4.55 -5.47 7.24
CA PRO A 23 5.83 -5.54 7.92
C PRO A 23 6.93 -5.54 6.87
N CYS A 24 7.90 -4.65 7.05
CA CYS A 24 9.05 -4.55 6.17
C CYS A 24 10.34 -4.50 6.96
N THR A 25 11.39 -5.06 6.40
CA THR A 25 12.76 -4.91 6.89
C THR A 25 13.48 -3.92 6.00
N VAL A 26 14.23 -3.00 6.60
CA VAL A 26 14.99 -2.00 5.86
C VAL A 26 16.40 -1.98 6.43
N GLU A 27 17.37 -2.36 5.60
CA GLU A 27 18.77 -2.50 6.01
C GLU A 27 19.66 -1.77 5.01
N GLN A 28 20.78 -1.23 5.50
CA GLN A 28 21.82 -0.67 4.64
C GLN A 28 22.88 -1.75 4.43
N ASP A 29 23.22 -2.02 3.17
CA ASP A 29 24.23 -3.00 2.79
C ASP A 29 25.66 -2.42 2.88
N GLU A 30 26.68 -3.26 2.64
CA GLU A 30 28.10 -2.92 2.75
C GLU A 30 28.52 -1.79 1.79
N ASP A 31 27.83 -1.65 0.66
CA ASP A 31 28.05 -0.59 -0.32
C ASP A 31 27.35 0.74 0.05
N GLY A 32 26.62 0.78 1.17
CA GLY A 32 25.86 1.96 1.62
C GLY A 32 24.50 2.12 0.95
N VAL A 33 24.08 1.16 0.11
CA VAL A 33 22.76 1.12 -0.51
C VAL A 33 21.72 0.64 0.50
N TRP A 34 20.57 1.30 0.54
CA TRP A 34 19.45 0.87 1.35
C TRP A 34 18.58 -0.14 0.60
N CYS A 35 18.29 -1.25 1.26
CA CYS A 35 17.47 -2.33 0.76
C CYS A 35 16.25 -2.51 1.67
N ALA A 36 15.07 -2.33 1.12
CA ALA A 36 13.80 -2.54 1.79
C ALA A 36 13.11 -3.81 1.25
N HIS A 37 12.57 -4.63 2.14
CA HIS A 37 11.94 -5.90 1.78
C HIS A 37 10.61 -6.04 2.52
N ALA A 38 9.57 -6.47 1.82
CA ALA A 38 8.29 -6.81 2.42
C ALA A 38 7.71 -8.07 1.78
N HIS A 39 6.79 -8.72 2.50
CA HIS A 39 6.02 -9.84 1.97
C HIS A 39 4.52 -9.53 2.00
N LEU A 40 3.89 -9.68 0.83
CA LEU A 40 2.44 -9.62 0.64
C LEU A 40 1.93 -11.03 0.37
N ASP A 41 1.26 -11.65 1.34
CA ASP A 41 0.82 -13.05 1.25
C ASP A 41 1.97 -13.98 0.84
N ARG A 42 2.06 -14.40 -0.44
CA ARG A 42 3.15 -15.23 -0.99
C ARG A 42 4.12 -14.51 -1.93
N VAL A 43 3.94 -13.21 -2.15
CA VAL A 43 4.75 -12.38 -3.05
C VAL A 43 5.72 -11.55 -2.23
N GLY A 44 7.01 -11.67 -2.54
CA GLY A 44 8.05 -10.78 -1.99
C GLY A 44 8.12 -9.50 -2.83
N CYS A 45 8.21 -8.35 -2.15
CA CYS A 45 8.44 -7.05 -2.75
C CYS A 45 9.78 -6.53 -2.23
N ASN A 46 10.54 -5.91 -3.13
CA ASN A 46 11.86 -5.36 -2.88
C ASN A 46 11.85 -3.90 -3.30
N GLY A 47 12.54 -3.07 -2.54
CA GLY A 47 12.88 -1.72 -2.94
C GLY A 47 14.33 -1.41 -2.62
N GLU A 48 14.97 -0.60 -3.46
CA GLU A 48 16.35 -0.16 -3.26
C GLU A 48 16.48 1.36 -3.39
N GLY A 49 17.50 1.93 -2.77
CA GLY A 49 17.77 3.36 -2.92
C GLY A 49 19.05 3.82 -2.23
N ASP A 50 19.53 5.00 -2.61
CA ASP A 50 20.68 5.66 -1.96
C ASP A 50 20.35 6.12 -0.52
N THR A 51 19.06 6.27 -0.21
CA THR A 51 18.57 6.62 1.13
C THR A 51 17.49 5.65 1.60
N ARG A 52 17.28 5.62 2.93
CA ARG A 52 16.23 4.80 3.55
C ARG A 52 14.85 5.16 2.99
N GLU A 53 14.59 6.45 2.80
CA GLU A 53 13.35 6.94 2.21
C GLU A 53 13.17 6.50 0.76
N GLU A 54 14.23 6.52 -0.06
CA GLU A 54 14.17 6.03 -1.45
C GLU A 54 13.87 4.54 -1.52
N ALA A 55 14.55 3.72 -0.72
CA ALA A 55 14.29 2.29 -0.65
C ALA A 55 12.84 1.97 -0.21
N LEU A 56 12.29 2.76 0.72
CA LEU A 56 10.90 2.63 1.15
C LEU A 56 9.90 3.11 0.09
N ALA A 57 10.22 4.17 -0.65
CA ALA A 57 9.40 4.68 -1.73
C ALA A 57 9.32 3.65 -2.87
N ASP A 58 10.46 3.08 -3.25
CA ASP A 58 10.57 2.04 -4.27
C ASP A 58 9.83 0.76 -3.83
N LEU A 59 10.01 0.33 -2.58
CA LEU A 59 9.26 -0.80 -2.01
C LEU A 59 7.75 -0.54 -2.03
N ARG A 60 7.31 0.70 -1.76
CA ARG A 60 5.91 1.08 -1.80
C ARG A 60 5.36 0.96 -3.22
N GLU A 61 6.09 1.36 -4.24
CA GLU A 61 5.68 1.19 -5.64
C GLU A 61 5.58 -0.28 -6.01
N ALA A 62 6.58 -1.10 -5.64
CA ALA A 62 6.56 -2.55 -5.86
C ALA A 62 5.34 -3.22 -5.19
N VAL A 63 5.01 -2.82 -3.95
CA VAL A 63 3.83 -3.30 -3.22
C VAL A 63 2.54 -2.88 -3.92
N LEU A 64 2.44 -1.63 -4.40
CA LEU A 64 1.27 -1.15 -5.12
C LEU A 64 1.04 -1.92 -6.42
N LEU A 65 2.10 -2.20 -7.19
CA LEU A 65 1.99 -2.99 -8.43
C LEU A 65 1.42 -4.39 -8.18
N VAL A 66 1.85 -5.06 -7.11
CA VAL A 66 1.31 -6.37 -6.72
C VAL A 66 -0.16 -6.27 -6.29
N LEU A 67 -0.50 -5.20 -5.57
CA LEU A 67 -1.87 -4.95 -5.12
C LEU A 67 -2.81 -4.62 -6.29
N GLU A 68 -2.35 -3.84 -7.27
CA GLU A 68 -3.09 -3.53 -8.50
C GLU A 68 -3.36 -4.80 -9.31
N ASP A 69 -2.37 -5.68 -9.47
CA ASP A 69 -2.56 -7.00 -10.13
C ASP A 69 -3.57 -7.88 -9.37
N SER A 70 -3.55 -7.82 -8.04
CA SER A 70 -4.51 -8.57 -7.20
C SER A 70 -5.94 -8.01 -7.22
N GLY A 71 -6.17 -6.87 -7.89
CA GLY A 71 -7.47 -6.18 -7.96
C GLY A 71 -7.81 -5.40 -6.68
N ALA A 72 -6.82 -5.08 -5.85
CA ALA A 72 -7.03 -4.22 -4.69
C ALA A 72 -7.26 -2.78 -5.18
N SER A 73 -8.47 -2.28 -4.95
CA SER A 73 -8.90 -0.96 -5.43
C SER A 73 -7.99 0.18 -4.95
N GLU A 74 -7.93 1.23 -5.77
CA GLU A 74 -7.25 2.54 -5.67
C GLU A 74 -7.39 3.32 -4.33
N GLU A 75 -8.10 2.77 -3.35
CA GLU A 75 -8.26 3.33 -2.00
C GLU A 75 -7.51 2.51 -0.92
N LEU A 76 -6.38 1.91 -1.31
CA LEU A 76 -5.55 1.13 -0.41
C LEU A 76 -4.37 1.99 0.09
N THR A 77 -4.38 2.30 1.39
CA THR A 77 -3.25 2.98 2.02
C THR A 77 -2.26 1.95 2.55
N VAL A 78 -1.09 1.88 1.93
CA VAL A 78 0.02 1.03 2.38
C VAL A 78 0.83 1.77 3.44
N VAL A 79 0.92 1.18 4.64
CA VAL A 79 1.78 1.66 5.71
C VAL A 79 2.91 0.65 5.89
N LEU A 80 4.13 1.06 5.56
CA LEU A 80 5.33 0.26 5.77
C LEU A 80 5.78 0.45 7.24
N ASP A 81 5.89 -0.65 7.98
CA ASP A 81 6.35 -0.66 9.37
C ASP A 81 7.78 -1.22 9.38
N GLY A 82 8.76 -0.32 9.48
CA GLY A 82 10.18 -0.68 9.53
C GLY A 82 10.67 -0.70 10.98
N ALA A 83 11.07 -1.88 11.44
CA ALA A 83 11.73 -2.10 12.74
C ALA A 83 13.22 -1.72 12.69
#